data_AF-A0A497PMU2-F1
#
_entry.id   AF-A0A497PMU2-F1
#
_cell.length_a   1.000
_cell.length_b   1.000
_cell.length_c   1.000
_cell.angle_alpha   90.00
_cell.angle_beta   90.00
_cell.angle_gamma   90.00
#
_symmetry.space_group_name_H-M   'P 1'
#
loop_
_entity.id
_entity.type
_entity.pdbx_description
1 polymer ?
#
loop_
_entity_poly.entity_id
_entity_poly.type
_entity_poly.pdbx_seq_one_letter_code
_entity_poly.pdbx_strand_id
1 'polypeptide(L)'
;MKVELIENGVRINNIDYHIGDKIEAKVGSETIDQGEVAFGIYLNSGTDYDEWHIGFIVKRENYPSSYLKSRKTLLDFLMDAEQAGAIIKFNRR
;
A
#
# COMPACT_ATOMS: atom_id res chain seq x y z
N MET A 1 -3.08 -13.74 -7.00
CA MET A 1 -2.28 -13.28 -5.85
C MET A 1 -2.70 -14.07 -4.62
N LYS A 2 -1.76 -14.58 -3.81
CA LYS A 2 -2.08 -15.32 -2.57
C LYS A 2 -1.96 -14.37 -1.38
N VAL A 3 -3.00 -14.31 -0.54
CA VAL A 3 -3.09 -13.38 0.60
C VAL A 3 -3.39 -14.17 1.87
N GLU A 4 -2.62 -13.95 2.92
CA GLU A 4 -2.77 -14.59 4.24
C GLU A 4 -2.61 -13.53 5.34
N LEU A 5 -3.52 -13.48 6.32
CA LEU A 5 -3.32 -12.65 7.51
C LEU A 5 -2.21 -13.26 8.38
N ILE A 6 -1.33 -12.41 8.91
CA ILE A 6 -0.27 -12.80 9.83
C ILE A 6 -0.34 -11.92 11.08
N GLU A 7 0.46 -12.25 12.09
CA GLU A 7 0.57 -11.41 13.28
C GLU A 7 1.07 -10.00 12.88
N ASN A 8 0.29 -8.99 13.26
CA ASN A 8 0.59 -7.57 12.98
C ASN A 8 0.81 -7.24 11.48
N GLY A 9 0.17 -7.96 10.55
CA GLY A 9 0.41 -7.72 9.13
C GLY A 9 -0.38 -8.60 8.16
N VAL A 10 0.07 -8.60 6.91
CA VAL A 10 -0.43 -9.46 5.84
C VAL A 10 0.74 -10.04 5.04
N ARG A 11 0.63 -11.31 4.67
CA ARG A 11 1.51 -11.96 3.72
C ARG A 11 0.87 -11.95 2.34
N ILE A 12 1.55 -11.36 1.37
CA ILE A 12 1.13 -11.34 -0.04
C ILE A 12 2.23 -11.97 -0.88
N ASN A 13 1.90 -13.05 -1.61
CA ASN A 13 2.86 -13.81 -2.43
C ASN A 13 4.16 -14.18 -1.68
N ASN A 14 4.04 -14.67 -0.43
CA ASN A 14 5.15 -15.03 0.46
C ASN A 14 6.05 -13.87 0.93
N ILE A 15 5.59 -12.63 0.77
CA ILE A 15 6.25 -11.44 1.32
C ILE A 15 5.40 -10.90 2.46
N ASP A 16 6.03 -10.69 3.62
CA ASP A 16 5.36 -10.20 4.82
C ASP A 16 5.40 -8.66 4.87
N TYR A 17 4.22 -8.06 5.01
CA TYR A 17 4.01 -6.63 5.18
C TYR A 17 3.40 -6.37 6.56
N HIS A 18 4.20 -5.82 7.46
CA HIS A 18 3.77 -5.53 8.82
C HIS A 18 3.24 -4.11 8.94
N ILE A 19 2.31 -3.90 9.85
CA ILE A 19 1.84 -2.56 10.21
C ILE A 19 3.03 -1.75 10.74
N GLY A 20 3.24 -0.56 10.18
CA GLY A 20 4.38 0.31 10.47
C GLY A 20 5.57 0.16 9.51
N ASP A 21 5.57 -0.85 8.63
CA ASP A 21 6.61 -1.00 7.61
C ASP A 21 6.61 0.22 6.67
N LYS A 22 7.78 0.83 6.48
CA LYS A 22 7.98 1.82 5.42
C LYS A 22 8.35 1.09 4.14
N ILE A 23 7.58 1.33 3.08
CA ILE A 23 7.77 0.73 1.77
C ILE A 23 7.99 1.79 0.70
N GLU A 24 8.89 1.50 -0.23
CA GLU A 24 9.22 2.36 -1.37
C GLU A 24 9.17 1.52 -2.65
N ALA A 25 8.44 1.98 -3.67
CA ALA A 25 8.46 1.43 -5.01
C ALA A 25 9.47 2.20 -5.87
N LYS A 26 10.48 1.50 -6.41
CA LYS A 26 11.57 2.11 -7.18
C LYS A 26 11.71 1.56 -8.59
N VAL A 27 11.83 2.43 -9.58
CA VAL A 27 12.25 2.10 -10.95
C VAL A 27 13.67 2.62 -11.14
N GLY A 28 14.64 1.71 -11.18
CA GLY A 28 16.05 2.10 -11.12
C GLY A 28 16.39 2.81 -9.80
N SER A 29 16.82 4.07 -9.87
CA SER A 29 17.13 4.91 -8.70
C SER A 29 15.97 5.81 -8.27
N GLU A 30 14.90 5.90 -9.06
CA GLU A 30 13.78 6.82 -8.83
C GLU A 30 12.70 6.17 -7.95
N THR A 31 12.27 6.87 -6.91
CA THR A 31 11.11 6.49 -6.09
C THR A 31 9.84 7.00 -6.75
N ILE A 32 8.99 6.09 -7.22
CA ILE A 32 7.73 6.43 -7.87
C ILE A 32 6.55 6.49 -6.90
N ASP A 33 6.62 5.75 -5.78
CA ASP A 33 5.65 5.81 -4.69
C ASP A 33 6.29 5.34 -3.38
N GLN A 34 5.79 5.85 -2.25
CA GLN A 34 6.29 5.47 -0.93
C GLN A 34 5.27 5.75 0.16
N GLY A 35 5.34 4.98 1.24
CA GLY A 35 4.49 5.19 2.40
C GLY A 35 4.69 4.19 3.52
N GLU A 36 3.79 4.27 4.50
CA GLU A 36 3.75 3.37 5.65
C GLU A 36 2.57 2.40 5.51
N VAL A 37 2.82 1.10 5.70
CA VAL A 37 1.79 0.07 5.78
C VAL A 37 0.97 0.28 7.05
N ALA A 38 -0.35 0.33 6.91
CA ALA A 38 -1.27 0.43 8.02
C ALA A 38 -2.52 -0.42 7.78
N PHE A 39 -3.23 -0.75 8.85
CA PHE A 39 -4.57 -1.32 8.77
C PHE A 39 -5.59 -0.23 9.06
N GLY A 40 -6.61 -0.08 8.20
CA GLY A 40 -7.57 0.99 8.36
C GLY A 40 -8.72 0.97 7.37
N ILE A 41 -9.56 2.00 7.49
CA ILE A 41 -10.73 2.20 6.65
C ILE A 41 -10.31 3.02 5.42
N TYR A 42 -10.77 2.61 4.23
CA TYR A 42 -10.56 3.33 2.98
C TYR A 42 -11.86 3.40 2.17
N LEU A 43 -11.95 4.38 1.28
CA LEU A 43 -13.06 4.55 0.36
C LEU A 43 -12.67 3.99 -1.00
N ASN A 44 -13.54 3.16 -1.60
CA ASN A 44 -13.35 2.76 -2.99
C ASN A 44 -14.01 3.81 -3.90
N SER A 45 -13.23 4.68 -4.52
CA SER A 45 -13.75 5.81 -5.31
C SER A 45 -14.24 5.43 -6.71
N GLY A 46 -14.68 4.18 -6.91
CA GLY A 46 -15.00 3.61 -8.22
C GLY A 46 -16.49 3.34 -8.47
N THR A 47 -17.36 3.61 -7.50
CA THR A 47 -18.80 3.32 -7.57
C THR A 47 -19.61 4.60 -7.35
N ASP A 48 -20.83 4.66 -7.90
CA ASP A 48 -21.80 5.76 -7.67
C ASP A 48 -22.27 5.86 -6.19
N TYR A 49 -21.77 4.99 -5.33
CA TYR A 49 -22.02 4.91 -3.89
C TYR A 49 -20.69 4.93 -3.13
N ASP A 50 -20.67 5.67 -2.01
CA ASP A 50 -19.53 5.71 -1.09
C ASP A 50 -19.44 4.40 -0.27
N GLU A 51 -18.76 3.40 -0.81
CA GLU A 51 -18.53 2.14 -0.11
C GLU A 51 -17.24 2.17 0.71
N TRP A 52 -17.40 2.21 2.03
CA TRP A 52 -16.31 2.12 2.99
C TRP A 52 -15.85 0.67 3.16
N HIS A 53 -14.54 0.46 3.02
CA HIS A 53 -13.89 -0.83 3.16
C HIS A 53 -12.86 -0.80 4.29
N ILE A 54 -12.55 -1.95 4.87
CA ILE A 54 -11.48 -2.12 5.87
C ILE A 54 -10.41 -3.04 5.33
N GLY A 55 -9.15 -2.70 5.51
CA GLY A 55 -8.05 -3.53 5.04
C GLY A 55 -6.68 -2.89 5.23
N PHE A 56 -5.68 -3.49 4.58
CA PHE A 56 -4.32 -2.97 4.56
C PHE A 56 -4.18 -1.86 3.52
N ILE A 57 -3.62 -0.74 3.96
CA ILE A 57 -3.40 0.46 3.18
C ILE A 57 -1.93 0.89 3.26
N VAL A 58 -1.55 1.76 2.34
CA VAL A 58 -0.30 2.52 2.36
C VAL A 58 -0.67 3.97 2.60
N LYS A 59 -0.21 4.53 3.73
CA LYS A 59 -0.28 5.97 4.01
C LYS A 59 0.86 6.65 3.25
N ARG A 60 0.53 7.33 2.16
CA ARG A 60 1.51 7.86 1.20
C ARG A 60 2.12 9.16 1.73
N GLU A 61 3.44 9.29 1.69
CA GLU A 61 4.14 10.44 2.29
C GLU A 61 4.09 11.70 1.40
N ASN A 62 3.99 11.54 0.07
CA ASN A 62 4.14 12.66 -0.89
C ASN A 62 2.83 13.28 -1.38
N TYR A 63 1.69 12.90 -0.80
CA TYR A 63 0.37 13.34 -1.29
C TYR A 63 -0.26 14.37 -0.35
N PRO A 64 -0.90 15.42 -0.89
CA PRO A 64 -1.59 16.41 -0.07
C PRO A 64 -2.60 15.73 0.85
N SER A 65 -2.89 16.35 1.99
CA SER A 65 -3.67 15.79 3.11
C SER A 65 -5.12 15.39 2.78
N SER A 66 -5.54 15.48 1.51
CA SER A 66 -6.82 14.90 1.13
C SER A 66 -6.77 13.40 1.39
N TYR A 67 -7.74 12.94 2.19
CA TYR A 67 -7.84 11.57 2.67
C TYR A 67 -7.75 10.53 1.54
N LEU A 68 -8.35 10.87 0.39
CA LEU A 68 -8.40 10.02 -0.80
C LEU A 68 -7.07 9.92 -1.56
N LYS A 69 -6.21 10.95 -1.52
CA LYS A 69 -4.93 10.93 -2.25
C LYS A 69 -3.78 10.43 -1.38
N SER A 70 -3.89 10.62 -0.07
CA SER A 70 -2.90 10.22 0.94
C SER A 70 -2.97 8.74 1.32
N ARG A 71 -3.95 7.98 0.82
CA ARG A 71 -4.13 6.57 1.12
C ARG A 71 -4.38 5.79 -0.15
N LYS A 72 -3.83 4.60 -0.22
CA LYS A 72 -4.06 3.62 -1.29
C LYS A 72 -4.11 2.23 -0.67
N THR A 73 -4.84 1.28 -1.24
CA THR A 73 -4.78 -0.09 -0.73
C THR A 73 -3.36 -0.65 -0.93
N LEU A 74 -2.93 -1.54 -0.04
CA LEU A 74 -1.63 -2.20 -0.21
C LEU A 74 -1.60 -2.99 -1.53
N LEU A 75 -2.72 -3.59 -1.92
CA LEU A 75 -2.83 -4.31 -3.18
C LEU A 75 -2.61 -3.40 -4.39
N ASP A 76 -3.28 -2.25 -4.44
CA ASP A 76 -3.13 -1.33 -5.58
C ASP A 76 -1.71 -0.75 -5.62
N PHE A 77 -1.08 -0.50 -4.48
CA PHE A 77 0.33 -0.08 -4.43
C PHE A 77 1.26 -1.14 -5.06
N LEU A 78 1.03 -2.42 -4.74
CA LEU A 78 1.82 -3.53 -5.28
C LEU A 78 1.56 -3.75 -6.78
N MET A 79 0.30 -3.61 -7.22
CA MET A 79 -0.08 -3.74 -8.63
C MET A 79 0.50 -2.60 -9.47
N ASP A 80 0.44 -1.36 -9.00
CA ASP A 80 1.08 -0.22 -9.65
C ASP A 80 2.60 -0.43 -9.79
N ALA A 81 3.24 -0.91 -8.72
CA ALA A 81 4.67 -1.18 -8.72
C ALA A 81 5.03 -2.30 -9.71
N GLU A 82 4.26 -3.39 -9.73
CA GLU A 82 4.44 -4.49 -10.69
C GLU A 82 4.27 -3.98 -12.13
N GLN A 83 3.23 -3.20 -12.40
CA GLN A 83 2.97 -2.62 -13.73
C GLN A 83 4.09 -1.67 -14.18
N ALA A 84 4.68 -0.92 -13.26
CA ALA A 84 5.81 -0.04 -13.52
C ALA A 84 7.16 -0.76 -13.62
N GLY A 85 7.22 -2.08 -13.37
CA GLY A 85 8.48 -2.83 -13.27
C GLY A 85 9.34 -2.39 -12.08
N ALA A 86 8.71 -1.88 -11.02
CA ALA A 86 9.37 -1.35 -9.84
C ALA A 86 9.74 -2.46 -8.85
N ILE A 87 10.84 -2.24 -8.13
CA ILE A 87 11.28 -3.08 -7.00
C ILE A 87 10.76 -2.44 -5.71
N ILE A 88 10.12 -3.25 -4.86
CA ILE A 88 9.70 -2.83 -3.53
C ILE A 88 10.89 -2.94 -2.55
N LYS A 89 11.21 -1.84 -1.87
CA LYS A 89 12.19 -1.78 -0.78
C LYS A 89 11.48 -1.59 0.55
N PHE A 90 12.04 -2.24 1.58
CA PHE A 90 11.53 -2.19 2.94
C PHE A 90 12.50 -1.44 3.84
N ASN A 91 11.96 -0.63 4.74
CA ASN A 91 12.70 -0.06 5.85
C ASN A 91 11.96 -0.40 7.15
N ARG A 92 12.35 -1.52 7.76
CA ARG A 92 11.75 -2.03 9.00
C ARG A 92 12.32 -1.23 10.18
N ARG A 93 11.44 -0.62 10.97
CA ARG A 93 11.82 0.00 12.26
C ARG A 93 11.91 -1.06 13.35
#